data_AF-M3HEU7-F1
#
_entry.id   AF-M3HEU7-F1
#
_cell.length_a   1.000
_cell.length_b   1.000
_cell.length_c   1.000
_cell.angle_alpha   90.00
_cell.angle_beta   90.00
_cell.angle_gamma   90.00
#
_symmetry.space_group_name_H-M   'P 1'
#
loop_
_entity.id
_entity.type
_entity.pdbx_description
1 polymer ?
#
loop_
_entity_poly.entity_id
_entity_poly.type
_entity_poly.pdbx_seq_one_letter_code
_entity_poly.pdbx_strand_id
1 'polypeptide(L)'
;MVCGAGKTGPVGFRYWRNGYAWGDGILVQNNGKYAAAFISGLINSVFTFQGTELVAVTAGETSPRALRSAIRKVLFRILVFYVLCILFIGLLVPYNDPKLTQDGGYTRNSPFIIAIENSGTKVLPDIFNAVIVTTIISAANSNVYSGSRILYGLAQSGVAPRFFLRTTKGGVPYFAVLFTAAFGALGYLATSNQGNKAFTWLLNITATAGLIAWGFISVSHIRFMQVLKRRGISRDTLPYKAFFMPYSAYYATALIFIVVLIQGFAVFFDFNASDFFTAYISAILFVVGWIGFHFFFFGFGKNSFKWSNLLIPLDDCDIDSGVRDINDAEFEVAPPKNLWEKFWHIVA
;
A
#
# COMPACT_ATOMS: atom_id res chain seq x y z
N MET A 1 -1.73 29.15 6.92
CA MET A 1 -3.07 28.91 7.51
C MET A 1 -3.00 28.79 9.04
N VAL A 2 -2.23 27.85 9.60
CA VAL A 2 -2.12 27.65 11.07
C VAL A 2 -1.72 28.93 11.84
N CYS A 3 -0.72 29.65 11.34
CA CYS A 3 -0.21 30.88 11.96
C CYS A 3 -1.06 32.14 11.67
N GLY A 4 -2.22 32.02 11.01
CA GLY A 4 -3.18 33.13 10.84
C GLY A 4 -3.24 33.80 9.48
N ALA A 5 -2.59 33.24 8.47
CA ALA A 5 -2.69 33.72 7.09
C ALA A 5 -4.09 33.56 6.43
N GLY A 6 -5.06 32.94 7.12
CA GLY A 6 -6.42 32.72 6.61
C GLY A 6 -7.44 33.67 7.23
N LYS A 7 -8.64 33.75 6.63
CA LYS A 7 -9.75 34.62 7.09
C LYS A 7 -10.20 34.35 8.53
N THR A 8 -9.98 33.14 9.04
CA THR A 8 -10.35 32.72 10.41
C THR A 8 -9.36 33.20 11.49
N GLY A 9 -8.31 33.94 11.10
CA GLY A 9 -7.21 34.33 11.99
C GLY A 9 -6.32 33.14 12.38
N PRO A 10 -5.38 33.31 13.33
CA PRO A 10 -4.51 32.23 13.78
C PRO A 10 -5.33 31.09 14.39
N VAL A 11 -5.30 29.94 13.70
CA VAL A 11 -5.95 28.73 14.18
C VAL A 11 -5.11 28.10 15.28
N GLY A 12 -3.80 27.98 15.09
CA GLY A 12 -2.88 27.38 16.06
C GLY A 12 -3.43 26.03 16.55
N PHE A 13 -3.54 25.88 17.88
CA PHE A 13 -4.13 24.71 18.54
C PHE A 13 -5.60 24.91 18.95
N ARG A 14 -6.35 25.80 18.29
CA ARG A 14 -7.75 26.14 18.66
C ARG A 14 -8.64 24.89 18.76
N TYR A 15 -8.63 24.03 17.75
CA TYR A 15 -9.44 22.80 17.77
C TYR A 15 -8.94 21.77 18.78
N TRP A 16 -7.63 21.71 19.01
CA TRP A 16 -7.02 20.80 19.99
C TRP A 16 -7.35 21.17 21.43
N ARG A 17 -7.38 22.47 21.75
CA ARG A 17 -7.74 22.97 23.08
C ARG A 17 -9.23 22.84 23.37
N ASN A 18 -10.06 22.88 22.33
CA ASN A 18 -11.52 22.88 22.45
C ASN A 18 -12.13 21.48 22.25
N GLY A 19 -11.33 20.42 22.26
CA GLY A 19 -11.83 19.04 22.15
C GLY A 19 -12.32 18.63 20.75
N TYR A 20 -12.00 19.39 19.70
CA TYR A 20 -12.40 19.10 18.31
C TYR A 20 -11.29 18.42 17.48
N ALA A 21 -10.18 18.02 18.11
CA ALA A 21 -9.12 17.27 17.45
C ALA A 21 -9.40 15.76 17.37
N TRP A 22 -10.19 15.22 18.29
CA TRP A 22 -10.46 13.79 18.41
C TRP A 22 -11.96 13.56 18.59
N GLY A 23 -12.53 12.62 17.83
CA GLY A 23 -13.95 12.26 17.89
C GLY A 23 -14.16 10.78 18.21
N ASP A 24 -15.43 10.38 18.30
CA ASP A 24 -15.86 9.01 18.67
C ASP A 24 -15.48 7.92 17.63
N GLY A 25 -14.91 8.30 16.49
CA GLY A 25 -14.46 7.40 15.42
C GLY A 25 -15.56 6.96 14.44
N ILE A 26 -15.19 6.20 13.41
CA ILE A 26 -16.08 5.76 12.33
C ILE A 26 -17.00 4.60 12.77
N LEU A 27 -16.56 3.76 13.72
CA LEU A 27 -17.25 2.51 14.09
C LEU A 27 -18.15 2.61 15.33
N VAL A 28 -18.04 3.66 16.14
CA VAL A 28 -18.81 3.78 17.39
C VAL A 28 -19.40 5.16 17.47
N GLN A 29 -20.66 5.32 17.07
CA GLN A 29 -21.39 6.54 17.39
C GLN A 29 -21.80 6.51 18.87
N ASN A 30 -21.49 7.58 19.61
CA ASN A 30 -21.94 7.87 20.98
C ASN A 30 -21.65 6.77 22.02
N ASN A 31 -20.42 6.68 22.55
CA ASN A 31 -20.18 6.04 23.87
C ASN A 31 -18.75 6.21 24.48
N GLY A 32 -17.96 7.21 24.08
CA GLY A 32 -16.65 7.47 24.74
C GLY A 32 -15.62 6.34 24.57
N LYS A 33 -15.77 5.48 23.55
CA LYS A 33 -14.86 4.36 23.26
C LYS A 33 -13.74 4.80 22.31
N TYR A 34 -12.95 5.79 22.73
CA TYR A 34 -11.79 6.30 21.99
C TYR A 34 -10.82 5.19 21.55
N ALA A 35 -10.72 4.09 22.31
CA ALA A 35 -9.89 2.94 21.95
C ALA A 35 -10.36 2.23 20.67
N ALA A 36 -11.68 2.06 20.48
CA ALA A 36 -12.23 1.45 19.27
C ALA A 36 -12.07 2.38 18.05
N ALA A 37 -12.26 3.69 18.26
CA ALA A 37 -11.97 4.71 17.26
C ALA A 37 -10.51 4.69 16.81
N PHE A 38 -9.59 4.60 17.78
CA PHE A 38 -8.15 4.53 17.55
C PHE A 38 -7.77 3.28 16.76
N ILE A 39 -8.30 2.10 17.14
CA ILE A 39 -8.04 0.85 16.42
C ILE A 39 -8.58 0.91 14.99
N SER A 40 -9.79 1.46 14.79
CA SER A 40 -10.36 1.67 13.45
C SER A 40 -9.52 2.61 12.59
N GLY A 41 -9.07 3.73 13.18
CA GLY A 41 -8.16 4.67 12.52
C GLY A 41 -6.82 4.02 12.16
N LEU A 42 -6.29 3.16 13.04
CA LEU A 42 -5.07 2.40 12.78
C LEU A 42 -5.25 1.48 11.57
N ILE A 43 -6.34 0.71 11.50
CA ILE A 43 -6.63 -0.17 10.37
C ILE A 43 -6.72 0.62 9.06
N ASN A 44 -7.44 1.74 9.05
CA ASN A 44 -7.54 2.59 7.85
C ASN A 44 -6.19 3.21 7.45
N SER A 45 -5.35 3.56 8.43
CA SER A 45 -4.04 4.14 8.18
C SER A 45 -3.11 3.16 7.47
N VAL A 46 -3.24 1.84 7.70
CA VAL A 46 -2.41 0.81 7.08
C VAL A 46 -2.49 0.88 5.55
N PHE A 47 -3.66 1.18 4.99
CA PHE A 47 -3.86 1.31 3.54
C PHE A 47 -3.04 2.46 2.93
N THR A 48 -2.74 3.50 3.72
CA THR A 48 -1.95 4.65 3.23
C THR A 48 -0.47 4.32 3.02
N PHE A 49 0.02 3.21 3.59
CA PHE A 49 1.39 2.72 3.43
C PHE A 49 1.57 1.78 2.23
N GLN A 50 0.48 1.48 1.49
CA GLN A 50 0.52 0.66 0.29
C GLN A 50 1.40 1.29 -0.79
N GLY A 51 2.15 0.48 -1.54
CA GLY A 51 3.09 0.94 -2.56
C GLY A 51 4.54 1.02 -2.09
N THR A 52 4.84 0.79 -0.81
CA THR A 52 6.23 0.66 -0.33
C THR A 52 6.95 -0.55 -0.93
N GLU A 53 6.20 -1.58 -1.31
CA GLU A 53 6.67 -2.75 -2.05
C GLU A 53 7.21 -2.41 -3.45
N LEU A 54 6.84 -1.27 -4.03
CA LEU A 54 7.34 -0.85 -5.34
C LEU A 54 8.87 -0.71 -5.34
N VAL A 55 9.44 -0.26 -4.22
CA VAL A 55 10.90 -0.15 -4.03
C VAL A 55 11.58 -1.52 -4.14
N ALA A 56 10.89 -2.59 -3.73
CA ALA A 56 11.38 -3.96 -3.88
C ALA A 56 11.19 -4.48 -5.31
N VAL A 57 10.11 -4.12 -6.00
CA VAL A 57 9.92 -4.49 -7.41
C VAL A 57 10.98 -3.85 -8.31
N THR A 58 11.37 -2.60 -8.02
CA THR A 58 12.46 -1.91 -8.75
C THR A 58 13.86 -2.37 -8.35
N ALA A 59 14.00 -3.13 -7.26
CA ALA A 59 15.28 -3.68 -6.81
C ALA A 59 15.95 -4.56 -7.88
N GLY A 60 15.16 -5.31 -8.65
CA GLY A 60 15.67 -6.16 -9.72
C GLY A 60 16.38 -5.40 -10.83
N GLU A 61 16.06 -4.12 -11.02
CA GLU A 61 16.60 -3.24 -12.06
C GLU A 61 17.62 -2.22 -11.50
N THR A 62 17.78 -2.13 -10.18
CA THR A 62 18.56 -1.09 -9.48
C THR A 62 19.76 -1.67 -8.72
N SER A 63 20.77 -0.85 -8.41
CA SER A 63 21.92 -1.31 -7.62
C SER A 63 21.55 -1.66 -6.16
N PRO A 64 22.20 -2.67 -5.54
CA PRO A 64 21.92 -3.07 -4.16
C PRO A 64 22.17 -1.96 -3.12
N ARG A 65 23.14 -1.06 -3.36
CA ARG A 65 23.41 0.08 -2.47
C ARG A 65 22.32 1.16 -2.57
N ALA A 66 21.89 1.49 -3.79
CA ALA A 66 20.79 2.45 -4.00
C ALA A 66 19.50 1.94 -3.36
N LEU A 67 19.22 0.63 -3.45
CA LEU A 67 18.08 0.00 -2.79
C LEU A 67 18.10 0.19 -1.26
N ARG A 68 19.23 -0.08 -0.60
CA ARG A 68 19.35 0.10 0.86
C ARG A 68 19.11 1.53 1.30
N SER A 69 19.65 2.48 0.55
CA SER A 69 19.45 3.91 0.79
C SER A 69 17.99 4.29 0.60
N ALA A 70 17.38 3.86 -0.51
CA ALA A 70 15.98 4.09 -0.83
C ALA A 70 15.03 3.56 0.26
N ILE A 71 15.23 2.33 0.74
CA ILE A 71 14.39 1.74 1.80
C ILE A 71 14.38 2.63 3.06
N ARG A 72 15.55 3.05 3.55
CA ARG A 72 15.63 3.89 4.77
C ARG A 72 15.00 5.26 4.57
N LYS A 73 15.28 5.89 3.41
CA LYS A 73 14.75 7.21 3.07
C LYS A 73 13.24 7.19 2.93
N VAL A 74 12.69 6.20 2.21
CA VAL A 74 11.25 6.07 1.99
C VAL A 74 10.50 5.90 3.31
N LEU A 75 10.99 5.04 4.21
CA LEU A 75 10.37 4.85 5.53
C LEU A 75 10.35 6.14 6.36
N PHE A 76 11.50 6.84 6.43
CA PHE A 76 11.59 8.10 7.16
C PHE A 76 10.69 9.19 6.56
N ARG A 77 10.70 9.32 5.23
CA ARG A 77 9.86 10.29 4.50
C ARG A 77 8.37 10.04 4.75
N ILE A 78 7.92 8.80 4.61
CA ILE A 78 6.50 8.48 4.82
C ILE A 78 6.11 8.82 6.25
N LEU A 79 6.90 8.40 7.24
CA LEU A 79 6.58 8.67 8.65
C LEU A 79 6.53 10.17 8.94
N VAL A 80 7.56 10.92 8.54
CA VAL A 80 7.62 12.37 8.81
C VAL A 80 6.53 13.12 8.06
N PHE A 81 6.37 12.91 6.75
CA PHE A 81 5.38 13.65 5.98
C PHE A 81 3.96 13.26 6.35
N TYR A 82 3.65 11.99 6.61
CA TYR A 82 2.29 11.59 6.99
C TYR A 82 1.92 12.13 8.36
N VAL A 83 2.79 11.99 9.36
CA VAL A 83 2.52 12.49 10.72
C VAL A 83 2.39 14.01 10.72
N LEU A 84 3.27 14.74 10.03
CA LEU A 84 3.19 16.20 9.94
C LEU A 84 1.94 16.66 9.19
N CYS A 85 1.60 16.03 8.06
CA CYS A 85 0.39 16.36 7.31
C CYS A 85 -0.88 16.15 8.14
N ILE A 86 -0.99 15.01 8.84
CA ILE A 86 -2.13 14.71 9.72
C ILE A 86 -2.18 15.69 10.90
N LEU A 87 -1.04 16.01 11.50
CA LEU A 87 -0.97 17.03 12.55
C LEU A 87 -1.51 18.37 12.07
N PHE A 88 -1.06 18.85 10.90
CA PHE A 88 -1.52 20.12 10.36
C PHE A 88 -3.00 20.09 9.94
N ILE A 89 -3.50 18.98 9.39
CA ILE A 89 -4.94 18.84 9.12
C ILE A 89 -5.73 18.89 10.43
N GLY A 90 -5.33 18.14 11.45
CA GLY A 90 -6.02 18.13 12.74
C GLY A 90 -5.99 19.48 13.45
N LEU A 91 -5.03 20.35 13.12
CA LEU A 91 -5.01 21.74 13.58
C LEU A 91 -5.94 22.66 12.78
N LEU A 92 -6.27 22.32 11.53
CA LEU A 92 -6.98 23.19 10.59
C LEU A 92 -8.45 22.82 10.39
N VAL A 93 -8.82 21.56 10.59
CA VAL A 93 -10.18 21.05 10.36
C VAL A 93 -10.65 20.31 11.62
N PRO A 94 -11.81 20.68 12.19
CA PRO A 94 -12.38 19.95 13.32
C PRO A 94 -12.95 18.60 12.86
N TYR A 95 -12.90 17.58 13.71
CA TYR A 95 -13.34 16.22 13.33
C TYR A 95 -14.84 16.14 12.94
N ASN A 96 -15.64 17.09 13.43
CA ASN A 96 -17.08 17.16 13.23
C ASN A 96 -17.50 18.13 12.11
N ASP A 97 -16.56 18.55 11.24
CA ASP A 97 -16.90 19.37 10.07
C ASP A 97 -17.86 18.58 9.14
N PRO A 98 -19.07 19.09 8.86
CA PRO A 98 -20.05 18.37 8.05
C PRO A 98 -19.55 18.10 6.63
N LYS A 99 -18.58 18.87 6.11
CA LYS A 99 -17.99 18.63 4.79
C LYS A 99 -17.16 17.33 4.74
N LEU A 100 -16.78 16.76 5.88
CA LEU A 100 -16.08 15.47 5.93
C LEU A 100 -16.99 14.28 5.61
N THR A 101 -18.29 14.42 5.86
CA THR A 101 -19.28 13.33 5.76
C THR A 101 -20.42 13.61 4.78
N GLN A 102 -20.52 14.82 4.22
CA GLN A 102 -21.52 15.15 3.20
C GLN A 102 -21.40 14.27 1.95
N ASP A 103 -22.53 14.03 1.27
CA ASP A 103 -22.64 13.32 -0.02
C ASP A 103 -22.02 14.12 -1.19
N GLY A 104 -20.73 14.42 -1.08
CA GLY A 104 -19.88 15.00 -2.12
C GLY A 104 -18.97 13.93 -2.75
N GLY A 105 -18.39 14.25 -3.91
CA GLY A 105 -17.32 13.42 -4.49
C GLY A 105 -16.09 13.37 -3.55
N TYR A 106 -15.36 12.26 -3.55
CA TYR A 106 -14.23 12.00 -2.65
C TYR A 106 -13.21 13.14 -2.57
N THR A 107 -12.92 13.79 -3.69
CA THR A 107 -12.01 14.95 -3.75
C THR A 107 -12.53 16.13 -2.93
N ARG A 108 -13.83 16.41 -2.98
CA ARG A 108 -14.47 17.55 -2.31
C ARG A 108 -14.54 17.38 -0.79
N ASN A 109 -14.59 16.14 -0.32
CA ASN A 109 -14.56 15.81 1.11
C ASN A 109 -13.13 15.75 1.67
N SER A 110 -12.10 16.04 0.85
CA SER A 110 -10.71 16.01 1.30
C SER A 110 -10.47 17.06 2.39
N PRO A 111 -9.94 16.66 3.57
CA PRO A 111 -9.61 17.60 4.64
C PRO A 111 -8.63 18.70 4.22
N PHE A 112 -7.76 18.42 3.26
CA PHE A 112 -6.87 19.44 2.70
C PHE A 112 -7.63 20.52 1.94
N ILE A 113 -8.61 20.15 1.13
CA ILE A 113 -9.44 21.10 0.39
C ILE A 113 -10.32 21.88 1.37
N ILE A 114 -10.94 21.20 2.33
CA ILE A 114 -11.75 21.83 3.37
C ILE A 114 -10.93 22.87 4.15
N ALA A 115 -9.70 22.54 4.55
CA ALA A 115 -8.80 23.49 5.22
C ALA A 115 -8.50 24.73 4.36
N ILE A 116 -8.26 24.53 3.06
CA ILE A 116 -7.98 25.62 2.11
C ILE A 116 -9.22 26.50 1.90
N GLU A 117 -10.39 25.90 1.70
CA GLU A 117 -11.67 26.62 1.57
C GLU A 117 -11.98 27.44 2.82
N ASN A 118 -11.85 26.81 4.01
CA ASN A 118 -12.09 27.46 5.30
C ASN A 118 -11.10 28.62 5.54
N SER A 119 -9.88 28.54 4.99
CA SER A 119 -8.93 29.66 5.03
C SER A 119 -9.36 30.87 4.18
N GLY A 120 -10.26 30.67 3.20
CA GLY A 120 -10.76 31.72 2.32
C GLY A 120 -9.79 32.14 1.21
N THR A 121 -8.74 31.36 0.95
CA THR A 121 -7.74 31.65 -0.10
C THR A 121 -8.29 31.23 -1.46
N LYS A 122 -8.64 32.18 -2.32
CA LYS A 122 -9.40 31.90 -3.57
C LYS A 122 -8.68 31.03 -4.60
N VAL A 123 -7.36 31.20 -4.77
CA VAL A 123 -6.58 30.54 -5.84
C VAL A 123 -6.02 29.18 -5.40
N LEU A 124 -5.89 28.97 -4.10
CA LEU A 124 -5.22 27.79 -3.56
C LEU A 124 -5.96 26.45 -3.82
N PRO A 125 -7.31 26.38 -3.85
CA PRO A 125 -8.03 25.17 -4.24
C PRO A 125 -7.66 24.69 -5.65
N ASP A 126 -7.55 25.61 -6.62
CA ASP A 126 -7.26 25.26 -8.02
C ASP A 126 -5.83 24.73 -8.17
N ILE A 127 -4.87 25.38 -7.50
CA ILE A 127 -3.48 24.89 -7.45
C ILE A 127 -3.43 23.50 -6.82
N PHE A 128 -4.14 23.30 -5.71
CA PHE A 128 -4.16 22.02 -5.01
C PHE A 128 -4.78 20.92 -5.86
N ASN A 129 -5.88 21.21 -6.57
CA ASN A 129 -6.49 20.29 -7.52
C ASN A 129 -5.55 19.94 -8.67
N ALA A 130 -4.83 20.92 -9.24
CA ALA A 130 -3.83 20.65 -10.29
C ALA A 130 -2.69 19.73 -9.79
N VAL A 131 -2.24 19.94 -8.55
CA VAL A 131 -1.25 19.07 -7.90
C VAL A 131 -1.82 17.66 -7.71
N ILE A 132 -3.06 17.51 -7.22
CA ILE A 132 -3.73 16.20 -7.07
C ILE A 132 -3.79 15.46 -8.41
N VAL A 133 -4.19 16.13 -9.51
CA VAL A 133 -4.27 15.49 -10.82
C VAL A 133 -2.89 14.99 -11.25
N THR A 134 -1.85 15.82 -11.06
CA THR A 134 -0.47 15.45 -11.41
C THR A 134 0.02 14.26 -10.57
N THR A 135 -0.27 14.24 -9.27
CA THR A 135 0.14 13.13 -8.39
C THR A 135 -0.60 11.84 -8.70
N ILE A 136 -1.89 11.90 -9.04
CA ILE A 136 -2.68 10.73 -9.45
C ILE A 136 -2.13 10.14 -10.75
N ILE A 137 -1.81 10.97 -11.75
CA ILE A 137 -1.22 10.48 -13.02
C ILE A 137 0.12 9.81 -12.76
N SER A 138 0.97 10.42 -11.92
CA SER A 138 2.26 9.84 -11.53
C SER A 138 2.07 8.49 -10.82
N ALA A 139 1.14 8.39 -9.87
CA ALA A 139 0.85 7.15 -9.14
C ALA A 139 0.30 6.06 -10.07
N ALA A 140 -0.57 6.42 -11.01
CA ALA A 140 -1.11 5.51 -12.01
C ALA A 140 0.00 4.92 -12.89
N ASN A 141 0.95 5.73 -13.36
CA ASN A 141 2.09 5.26 -14.14
C ASN A 141 2.96 4.28 -13.32
N SER A 142 3.24 4.59 -12.06
CA SER A 142 3.99 3.70 -11.15
C SER A 142 3.28 2.36 -10.93
N ASN A 143 1.95 2.36 -10.81
CA ASN A 143 1.17 1.12 -10.65
C ASN A 143 1.15 0.27 -11.92
N VAL A 144 1.04 0.88 -13.11
CA VAL A 144 1.15 0.15 -14.39
C VAL A 144 2.54 -0.45 -14.55
N TYR A 145 3.58 0.32 -14.22
CA TYR A 145 4.95 -0.17 -14.19
C TYR A 145 5.08 -1.38 -13.25
N SER A 146 4.64 -1.25 -11.99
CA SER A 146 4.71 -2.31 -10.98
C SER A 146 4.00 -3.59 -11.43
N GLY A 147 2.73 -3.47 -11.84
CA GLY A 147 1.91 -4.61 -12.26
C GLY A 147 2.51 -5.34 -13.46
N SER A 148 3.09 -4.60 -14.41
CA SER A 148 3.75 -5.21 -15.57
C SER A 148 4.97 -6.06 -15.20
N ARG A 149 5.77 -5.63 -14.20
CA ARG A 149 6.96 -6.37 -13.74
C ARG A 149 6.56 -7.59 -12.91
N ILE A 150 5.52 -7.47 -12.10
CA ILE A 150 4.97 -8.60 -11.35
C ILE A 150 4.48 -9.67 -12.32
N LEU A 151 3.70 -9.30 -13.35
CA LEU A 151 3.22 -10.25 -14.37
C LEU A 151 4.37 -10.87 -15.18
N TYR A 152 5.38 -10.08 -15.52
CA TYR A 152 6.57 -10.58 -16.20
C TYR A 152 7.32 -11.63 -15.33
N GLY A 153 7.54 -11.32 -14.04
CA GLY A 153 8.16 -12.26 -13.09
C GLY A 153 7.34 -13.54 -12.90
N LEU A 154 6.02 -13.43 -12.82
CA LEU A 154 5.12 -14.59 -12.77
C LEU A 154 5.25 -15.46 -14.04
N ALA A 155 5.41 -14.84 -15.21
CA ALA A 155 5.60 -15.57 -16.45
C ALA A 155 6.99 -16.24 -16.53
N GLN A 156 8.02 -15.64 -15.94
CA GLN A 156 9.36 -16.24 -15.83
C GLN A 156 9.34 -17.49 -14.95
N SER A 157 8.61 -17.43 -13.83
CA SER A 157 8.41 -18.57 -12.93
C SER A 157 7.44 -19.63 -13.47
N GLY A 158 6.93 -19.47 -14.69
CA GLY A 158 6.02 -20.42 -15.33
C GLY A 158 4.59 -20.43 -14.78
N VAL A 159 4.25 -19.47 -13.91
CA VAL A 159 2.92 -19.36 -13.27
C VAL A 159 1.97 -18.39 -13.99
N ALA A 160 2.46 -17.70 -15.03
CA ALA A 160 1.64 -16.90 -15.94
C ALA A 160 1.94 -17.25 -17.42
N PRO A 161 1.02 -16.94 -18.36
CA PRO A 161 1.21 -17.21 -19.78
C PRO A 161 2.51 -16.64 -20.35
N ARG A 162 3.23 -17.45 -21.16
CA ARG A 162 4.52 -17.09 -21.75
C ARG A 162 4.50 -15.84 -22.64
N PHE A 163 3.35 -15.43 -23.16
CA PHE A 163 3.27 -14.22 -23.98
C PHE A 163 3.60 -12.94 -23.19
N PHE A 164 3.45 -12.95 -21.85
CA PHE A 164 3.86 -11.83 -20.99
C PHE A 164 5.38 -11.64 -20.92
N LEU A 165 6.18 -12.64 -21.33
CA LEU A 165 7.64 -12.54 -21.43
C LEU A 165 8.12 -11.73 -22.64
N ARG A 166 7.24 -11.39 -23.58
CA ARG A 166 7.64 -10.63 -24.77
C ARG A 166 7.93 -9.19 -24.39
N THR A 167 9.18 -8.80 -24.58
CA THR A 167 9.68 -7.46 -24.30
C THR A 167 9.97 -6.70 -25.58
N THR A 168 9.91 -5.37 -25.49
CA THR A 168 10.44 -4.48 -26.54
C THR A 168 11.97 -4.50 -26.55
N LYS A 169 12.60 -3.89 -27.55
CA LYS A 169 14.07 -3.73 -27.62
C LYS A 169 14.66 -3.07 -26.36
N GLY A 170 13.87 -2.25 -25.65
CA GLY A 170 14.26 -1.60 -24.39
C GLY A 170 13.90 -2.39 -23.13
N GLY A 171 13.54 -3.67 -23.24
CA GLY A 171 13.24 -4.53 -22.08
C GLY A 171 11.85 -4.35 -21.46
N VAL A 172 10.96 -3.56 -22.07
CA VAL A 172 9.61 -3.30 -21.52
C VAL A 172 8.64 -4.42 -21.92
N PRO A 173 8.00 -5.15 -20.98
CA PRO A 173 7.04 -6.22 -21.27
C PRO A 173 5.69 -5.63 -21.70
N TYR A 174 5.55 -5.30 -22.98
CA TYR A 174 4.43 -4.51 -23.49
C TYR A 174 3.06 -5.19 -23.36
N PHE A 175 2.97 -6.53 -23.47
CA PHE A 175 1.72 -7.24 -23.21
C PHE A 175 1.29 -7.14 -21.74
N ALA A 176 2.24 -7.20 -20.81
CA ALA A 176 1.96 -7.05 -19.39
C ALA A 176 1.52 -5.61 -19.07
N VAL A 177 2.17 -4.60 -19.68
CA VAL A 177 1.77 -3.20 -19.59
C VAL A 177 0.34 -2.98 -20.09
N LEU A 178 0.00 -3.47 -21.29
CA LEU A 178 -1.34 -3.32 -21.86
C LEU A 178 -2.41 -4.02 -21.01
N PHE A 179 -2.11 -5.21 -20.50
CA PHE A 179 -3.02 -5.95 -19.64
C PHE A 179 -3.27 -5.21 -18.32
N THR A 180 -2.22 -4.71 -17.64
CA THR A 180 -2.39 -3.91 -16.42
C THR A 180 -3.11 -2.60 -16.70
N ALA A 181 -2.81 -1.93 -17.80
CA ALA A 181 -3.46 -0.68 -18.19
C ALA A 181 -4.95 -0.86 -18.51
N ALA A 182 -5.36 -2.02 -19.05
CA ALA A 182 -6.75 -2.32 -19.35
C ALA A 182 -7.65 -2.27 -18.11
N PHE A 183 -7.14 -2.66 -16.92
CA PHE A 183 -7.89 -2.50 -15.66
C PHE A 183 -8.14 -1.04 -15.29
N GLY A 184 -7.34 -0.10 -15.79
CA GLY A 184 -7.59 1.33 -15.65
C GLY A 184 -8.92 1.77 -16.28
N ALA A 185 -9.43 1.04 -17.29
CA ALA A 185 -10.74 1.31 -17.87
C ALA A 185 -11.90 1.09 -16.86
N LEU A 186 -11.70 0.31 -15.79
CA LEU A 186 -12.69 0.21 -14.71
C LEU A 186 -12.94 1.56 -14.01
N GLY A 187 -12.02 2.52 -14.14
CA GLY A 187 -12.23 3.90 -13.69
C GLY A 187 -13.45 4.58 -14.32
N TYR A 188 -13.87 4.17 -15.52
CA TYR A 188 -15.10 4.70 -16.15
C TYR A 188 -16.37 4.36 -15.34
N LEU A 189 -16.34 3.37 -14.43
CA LEU A 189 -17.46 3.11 -13.53
C LEU A 189 -17.77 4.31 -12.62
N ALA A 190 -16.80 5.19 -12.38
CA ALA A 190 -16.98 6.42 -11.62
C ALA A 190 -17.91 7.43 -12.31
N THR A 191 -18.12 7.33 -13.63
CA THR A 191 -19.05 8.22 -14.38
C THR A 191 -20.50 7.74 -14.35
N SER A 192 -20.78 6.60 -13.70
CA SER A 192 -22.14 6.07 -13.57
C SER A 192 -22.95 6.81 -12.48
N ASN A 193 -24.28 6.63 -12.50
CA ASN A 193 -25.17 7.18 -11.46
C ASN A 193 -24.83 6.69 -10.03
N GLN A 194 -24.02 5.63 -9.90
CA GLN A 194 -23.54 5.09 -8.62
C GLN A 194 -22.00 5.15 -8.53
N GLY A 195 -21.37 6.14 -9.17
CA GLY A 195 -19.91 6.25 -9.26
C GLY A 195 -19.18 6.22 -7.91
N ASN A 196 -19.71 6.88 -6.89
CA ASN A 196 -19.15 6.84 -5.53
C ASN A 196 -19.15 5.42 -4.94
N LYS A 197 -20.21 4.63 -5.16
CA LYS A 197 -20.26 3.23 -4.68
C LYS A 197 -19.26 2.36 -5.40
N ALA A 198 -19.17 2.48 -6.74
CA ALA A 198 -18.21 1.74 -7.54
C ALA A 198 -16.76 2.08 -7.14
N PHE A 199 -16.46 3.36 -6.88
CA PHE A 199 -15.17 3.79 -6.39
C PHE A 199 -14.84 3.18 -5.02
N THR A 200 -15.78 3.20 -4.07
CA THR A 200 -15.59 2.56 -2.76
C THR A 200 -15.34 1.06 -2.88
N TRP A 201 -16.04 0.37 -3.79
CA TRP A 201 -15.79 -1.04 -4.07
C TRP A 201 -14.38 -1.29 -4.59
N LEU A 202 -13.92 -0.51 -5.58
CA LEU A 202 -12.57 -0.64 -6.13
C LEU A 202 -11.50 -0.34 -5.06
N LEU A 203 -11.70 0.70 -4.24
CA LEU A 203 -10.82 1.00 -3.11
C LEU A 203 -10.72 -0.18 -2.15
N ASN A 204 -11.85 -0.74 -1.70
CA ASN A 204 -11.86 -1.89 -0.78
C ASN A 204 -11.18 -3.12 -1.39
N ILE A 205 -11.36 -3.37 -2.69
CA ILE A 205 -10.68 -4.46 -3.42
C ILE A 205 -9.17 -4.27 -3.40
N THR A 206 -8.68 -3.09 -3.76
CA THR A 206 -7.24 -2.81 -3.80
C THR A 206 -6.57 -2.83 -2.43
N ALA A 207 -7.27 -2.30 -1.42
CA ALA A 207 -6.80 -2.21 -0.04
C ALA A 207 -6.62 -3.61 0.57
N THR A 208 -7.64 -4.48 0.45
CA THR A 208 -7.56 -5.85 0.95
C THR A 208 -6.58 -6.70 0.14
N ALA A 209 -6.52 -6.53 -1.19
CA ALA A 209 -5.53 -7.23 -2.02
C ALA A 209 -4.09 -6.87 -1.61
N GLY A 210 -3.82 -5.60 -1.28
CA GLY A 210 -2.54 -5.14 -0.75
C GLY A 210 -2.17 -5.79 0.58
N LEU A 211 -3.11 -5.85 1.52
CA LEU A 211 -2.91 -6.54 2.80
C LEU A 211 -2.57 -8.01 2.59
N ILE A 212 -3.35 -8.73 1.79
CA ILE A 212 -3.10 -10.14 1.51
C ILE A 212 -1.71 -10.32 0.87
N ALA A 213 -1.34 -9.47 -0.10
CA ALA A 213 -0.02 -9.49 -0.72
C ALA A 213 1.11 -9.30 0.32
N TRP A 214 1.00 -8.34 1.24
CA TRP A 214 1.96 -8.16 2.33
C TRP A 214 2.02 -9.35 3.30
N GLY A 215 0.88 -9.99 3.54
CA GLY A 215 0.80 -11.24 4.31
C GLY A 215 1.65 -12.33 3.65
N PHE A 216 1.47 -12.56 2.35
CA PHE A 216 2.26 -13.55 1.61
C PHE A 216 3.72 -13.15 1.43
N ILE A 217 4.06 -11.87 1.29
CA ILE A 217 5.45 -11.40 1.31
C ILE A 217 6.12 -11.76 2.65
N SER A 218 5.41 -11.56 3.76
CA SER A 218 5.90 -11.91 5.10
C SER A 218 6.09 -13.43 5.26
N VAL A 219 5.14 -14.23 4.78
CA VAL A 219 5.24 -15.70 4.76
C VAL A 219 6.43 -16.16 3.90
N SER A 220 6.60 -15.63 2.69
CA SER A 220 7.74 -15.92 1.82
C SER A 220 9.07 -15.54 2.48
N HIS A 221 9.11 -14.42 3.22
CA HIS A 221 10.30 -14.03 3.96
C HIS A 221 10.61 -15.00 5.13
N ILE A 222 9.59 -15.46 5.87
CA ILE A 222 9.77 -16.50 6.90
C ILE A 222 10.36 -17.77 6.28
N ARG A 223 9.83 -18.20 5.14
CA ARG A 223 10.30 -19.35 4.37
C ARG A 223 11.74 -19.16 3.92
N PHE A 224 12.09 -17.99 3.38
CA PHE A 224 13.46 -17.65 2.99
C PHE A 224 14.44 -17.78 4.17
N MET A 225 14.06 -17.31 5.36
CA MET A 225 14.89 -17.46 6.58
C MET A 225 15.04 -18.93 7.00
N GLN A 226 14.01 -19.76 6.81
CA GLN A 226 14.09 -21.21 7.06
C GLN A 226 15.03 -21.91 6.07
N VAL A 227 15.01 -21.52 4.79
CA VAL A 227 15.91 -22.06 3.77
C VAL A 227 17.37 -21.71 4.10
N LEU A 228 17.66 -20.44 4.44
CA LEU A 228 19.01 -20.03 4.85
C LEU A 228 19.52 -20.81 6.05
N LYS A 229 18.66 -20.98 7.08
CA LYS A 229 19.00 -21.77 8.28
C LYS A 229 19.29 -23.24 7.92
N ARG A 230 18.49 -23.83 7.03
CA ARG A 230 18.65 -25.22 6.59
C ARG A 230 19.92 -25.43 5.77
N ARG A 231 20.31 -24.45 4.96
CA ARG A 231 21.55 -24.46 4.15
C ARG A 231 22.79 -23.99 4.92
N GLY A 232 22.66 -23.62 6.20
CA GLY A 232 23.77 -23.12 7.01
C GLY A 232 24.30 -21.74 6.58
N ILE A 233 23.54 -20.97 5.81
CA ILE A 233 23.95 -19.66 5.31
C ILE A 233 23.65 -18.60 6.38
N SER A 234 24.69 -17.88 6.83
CA SER A 234 24.50 -16.78 7.77
C SER A 234 23.72 -15.63 7.15
N ARG A 235 22.85 -14.99 7.93
CA ARG A 235 22.11 -13.79 7.49
C ARG A 235 23.00 -12.58 7.25
N ASP A 236 24.23 -12.61 7.75
CA ASP A 236 25.20 -11.52 7.58
C ASP A 236 25.83 -11.51 6.18
N THR A 237 25.62 -12.57 5.38
CA THR A 237 25.98 -12.57 3.95
C THR A 237 25.01 -11.76 3.10
N LEU A 238 23.82 -11.44 3.63
CA LEU A 238 22.80 -10.71 2.88
C LEU A 238 23.17 -9.23 2.74
N PRO A 239 22.93 -8.60 1.57
CA PRO A 239 23.20 -7.17 1.38
C PRO A 239 22.50 -6.28 2.40
N TYR A 240 21.29 -6.69 2.81
CA TYR A 240 20.43 -5.97 3.74
C TYR A 240 19.82 -6.92 4.78
N LYS A 241 19.91 -6.52 6.05
CA LYS A 241 19.33 -7.22 7.21
C LYS A 241 18.40 -6.26 7.93
N ALA A 242 17.09 -6.52 7.88
CA ALA A 242 16.11 -5.74 8.61
C ALA A 242 16.19 -6.03 10.12
N PHE A 243 15.92 -4.99 10.92
CA PHE A 243 15.90 -5.07 12.37
C PHE A 243 14.79 -6.02 12.85
N PHE A 244 15.05 -6.78 13.92
CA PHE A 244 14.10 -7.69 14.56
C PHE A 244 13.59 -8.88 13.70
N MET A 245 14.12 -9.08 12.50
CA MET A 245 13.82 -10.28 11.70
C MET A 245 14.42 -11.54 12.34
N PRO A 246 13.77 -12.71 12.28
CA PRO A 246 12.51 -13.01 11.59
C PRO A 246 11.24 -12.78 12.43
N TYR A 247 11.36 -12.41 13.71
CA TYR A 247 10.20 -12.28 14.62
C TYR A 247 9.19 -11.25 14.14
N SER A 248 9.65 -10.13 13.56
CA SER A 248 8.78 -9.13 12.93
C SER A 248 7.95 -9.68 11.77
N ALA A 249 8.48 -10.64 10.99
CA ALA A 249 7.73 -11.26 9.89
C ALA A 249 6.60 -12.16 10.41
N TYR A 250 6.83 -12.93 11.50
CA TYR A 250 5.78 -13.71 12.16
C TYR A 250 4.68 -12.81 12.72
N TYR A 251 5.06 -11.72 13.39
CA TYR A 251 4.14 -10.73 13.90
C TYR A 251 3.31 -10.08 12.78
N ALA A 252 3.95 -9.61 11.71
CA ALA A 252 3.28 -9.01 10.56
C ALA A 252 2.30 -9.98 9.90
N THR A 253 2.73 -11.23 9.70
CA THR A 253 1.89 -12.30 9.14
C THR A 253 0.62 -12.49 9.97
N ALA A 254 0.77 -12.73 11.28
CA ALA A 254 -0.36 -12.96 12.17
C ALA A 254 -1.32 -11.75 12.19
N LEU A 255 -0.79 -10.53 12.32
CA LEU A 255 -1.59 -9.32 12.39
C LEU A 255 -2.36 -9.07 11.09
N ILE A 256 -1.71 -9.22 9.93
CA ILE A 256 -2.34 -9.00 8.63
C ILE A 256 -3.50 -9.99 8.41
N PHE A 257 -3.29 -11.28 8.66
CA PHE A 257 -4.36 -12.28 8.49
C PHE A 257 -5.51 -12.04 9.47
N ILE A 258 -5.23 -11.65 10.72
CA ILE A 258 -6.27 -11.28 11.68
C ILE A 258 -7.06 -10.06 11.18
N VAL A 259 -6.38 -9.02 10.70
CA VAL A 259 -7.04 -7.81 10.18
C VAL A 259 -7.91 -8.15 8.98
N VAL A 260 -7.44 -8.97 8.04
CA VAL A 260 -8.24 -9.40 6.87
C VAL A 260 -9.48 -10.19 7.27
N LEU A 261 -9.42 -11.00 8.34
CA LEU A 261 -10.58 -11.75 8.84
C LEU A 261 -11.59 -10.87 9.58
N ILE A 262 -11.10 -9.92 10.39
CA ILE A 262 -11.93 -8.99 11.17
C ILE A 262 -12.49 -7.86 10.29
N GLN A 263 -11.84 -7.55 9.16
CA GLN A 263 -12.32 -6.58 8.19
C GLN A 263 -13.70 -7.03 7.68
N GLY A 264 -14.74 -6.23 7.98
CA GLY A 264 -16.13 -6.55 7.63
C GLY A 264 -16.95 -7.21 8.75
N PHE A 265 -16.37 -7.43 9.94
CA PHE A 265 -17.08 -8.10 11.05
C PHE A 265 -18.39 -7.39 11.46
N ALA A 266 -18.46 -6.07 11.28
CA ALA A 266 -19.66 -5.28 11.56
C ALA A 266 -20.90 -5.75 10.77
N VAL A 267 -20.71 -6.32 9.57
CA VAL A 267 -21.81 -6.80 8.73
C VAL A 267 -22.53 -8.00 9.36
N PHE A 268 -21.90 -8.74 10.28
CA PHE A 268 -22.56 -9.85 10.94
C PHE A 268 -23.55 -9.43 12.03
N PHE A 269 -23.54 -8.17 12.48
CA PHE A 269 -24.49 -7.65 13.45
C PHE A 269 -25.80 -7.17 12.83
N ASP A 270 -25.76 -6.68 11.59
CA ASP A 270 -26.94 -6.29 10.80
C ASP A 270 -26.74 -6.77 9.37
N PHE A 271 -27.14 -8.03 9.10
CA PHE A 271 -26.77 -8.72 7.87
C PHE A 271 -27.52 -8.16 6.67
N ASN A 272 -26.78 -7.46 5.81
CA ASN A 272 -27.21 -7.08 4.48
C ASN A 272 -26.30 -7.73 3.44
N ALA A 273 -26.88 -8.43 2.47
CA ALA A 273 -26.11 -9.09 1.41
C ALA A 273 -25.22 -8.11 0.64
N SER A 274 -25.71 -6.88 0.36
CA SER A 274 -24.93 -5.83 -0.31
C SER A 274 -23.70 -5.43 0.49
N ASP A 275 -23.85 -5.25 1.80
CA ASP A 275 -22.74 -4.85 2.68
C ASP A 275 -21.77 -6.01 2.91
N PHE A 276 -22.27 -7.24 2.94
CA PHE A 276 -21.44 -8.45 3.05
C PHE A 276 -20.54 -8.62 1.83
N PHE A 277 -21.12 -8.54 0.63
CA PHE A 277 -20.33 -8.58 -0.59
C PHE A 277 -19.40 -7.37 -0.66
N THR A 278 -19.84 -6.17 -0.29
CA THR A 278 -18.96 -4.98 -0.29
C THR A 278 -17.75 -5.14 0.64
N ALA A 279 -17.93 -5.78 1.81
CA ALA A 279 -16.88 -5.98 2.79
C ALA A 279 -15.95 -7.16 2.47
N TYR A 280 -16.48 -8.25 1.90
CA TYR A 280 -15.76 -9.52 1.72
C TYR A 280 -15.45 -9.89 0.25
N ILE A 281 -15.90 -9.13 -0.75
CA ILE A 281 -15.66 -9.43 -2.18
C ILE A 281 -14.18 -9.67 -2.47
N SER A 282 -13.28 -8.89 -1.85
CA SER A 282 -11.84 -9.02 -2.03
C SER A 282 -11.30 -10.36 -1.53
N ALA A 283 -11.74 -10.79 -0.35
CA ALA A 283 -11.35 -12.08 0.23
C ALA A 283 -11.93 -13.25 -0.59
N ILE A 284 -13.18 -13.12 -1.02
CA ILE A 284 -13.84 -14.10 -1.90
C ILE A 284 -13.08 -14.22 -3.23
N LEU A 285 -12.77 -13.10 -3.89
CA LEU A 285 -12.01 -13.07 -5.13
C LEU A 285 -10.63 -13.71 -4.97
N PHE A 286 -9.96 -13.44 -3.85
CA PHE A 286 -8.68 -14.09 -3.54
C PHE A 286 -8.83 -15.61 -3.40
N VAL A 287 -9.79 -16.09 -2.61
CA VAL A 287 -10.01 -17.53 -2.39
C VAL A 287 -10.42 -18.22 -3.69
N VAL A 288 -11.33 -17.64 -4.47
CA VAL A 288 -11.76 -18.17 -5.76
C VAL A 288 -10.60 -18.18 -6.75
N GLY A 289 -9.82 -17.09 -6.82
CA GLY A 289 -8.63 -17.00 -7.68
C GLY A 289 -7.57 -18.02 -7.29
N TRP A 290 -7.32 -18.21 -5.99
CA TRP A 290 -6.38 -19.19 -5.46
C TRP A 290 -6.80 -20.63 -5.78
N ILE A 291 -8.09 -20.96 -5.58
CA ILE A 291 -8.64 -22.27 -5.92
C ILE A 291 -8.57 -22.52 -7.43
N GLY A 292 -8.92 -21.51 -8.23
CA GLY A 292 -8.82 -21.57 -9.69
C GLY A 292 -7.38 -21.79 -10.17
N PHE A 293 -6.42 -21.09 -9.57
CA PHE A 293 -4.99 -21.31 -9.81
C PHE A 293 -4.58 -22.75 -9.47
N HIS A 294 -4.99 -23.26 -8.31
CA HIS A 294 -4.66 -24.63 -7.89
C HIS A 294 -5.22 -25.68 -8.86
N PHE A 295 -6.48 -25.54 -9.27
CA PHE A 295 -7.08 -26.49 -10.23
C PHE A 295 -6.45 -26.39 -11.62
N PHE A 296 -6.08 -25.19 -12.06
CA PHE A 296 -5.43 -25.00 -13.35
C PHE A 296 -4.04 -25.66 -13.41
N PHE A 297 -3.22 -25.49 -12.37
CA PHE A 297 -1.84 -26.02 -12.36
C PHE A 297 -1.71 -27.47 -11.89
N PHE A 298 -2.55 -27.91 -10.94
CA PHE A 298 -2.44 -29.23 -10.32
C PHE A 298 -3.57 -30.20 -10.71
N GLY A 299 -4.48 -29.77 -11.61
CA GLY A 299 -5.63 -30.54 -12.09
C GLY A 299 -6.79 -30.59 -11.10
N PHE A 300 -7.88 -31.25 -11.49
CA PHE A 300 -9.06 -31.47 -10.63
C PHE A 300 -8.93 -32.79 -9.87
N GLY A 301 -8.63 -32.74 -8.57
CA GLY A 301 -8.62 -33.94 -7.72
C GLY A 301 -8.23 -33.69 -6.27
N LYS A 302 -8.30 -34.74 -5.43
CA LYS A 302 -7.83 -34.69 -4.03
C LYS A 302 -6.33 -34.42 -3.90
N ASN A 303 -5.56 -34.72 -4.95
CA ASN A 303 -4.12 -34.48 -4.98
C ASN A 303 -3.76 -32.99 -5.17
N SER A 304 -4.70 -32.15 -5.61
CA SER A 304 -4.44 -30.74 -5.91
C SER A 304 -4.11 -29.92 -4.66
N PHE A 305 -4.61 -30.33 -3.49
CA PHE A 305 -4.42 -29.66 -2.19
C PHE A 305 -3.42 -30.38 -1.26
N LYS A 306 -2.51 -31.19 -1.80
CA LYS A 306 -1.42 -31.76 -0.99
C LYS A 306 -0.54 -30.65 -0.44
N TRP A 307 -0.01 -30.84 0.78
CA TRP A 307 0.91 -29.88 1.41
C TRP A 307 2.14 -29.54 0.54
N SER A 308 2.64 -30.51 -0.22
CA SER A 308 3.73 -30.30 -1.20
C SER A 308 3.36 -29.37 -2.36
N ASN A 309 2.06 -29.28 -2.69
CA ASN A 309 1.55 -28.45 -3.78
C ASN A 309 1.12 -27.07 -3.27
N LEU A 310 0.81 -26.95 -1.97
CA LEU A 310 0.52 -25.67 -1.31
C LEU A 310 1.80 -24.91 -0.97
N LEU A 311 2.84 -25.62 -0.52
CA LEU A 311 4.13 -25.04 -0.17
C LEU A 311 5.23 -25.92 -0.74
N ILE A 312 6.08 -25.31 -1.57
CA ILE A 312 7.29 -25.95 -2.09
C ILE A 312 8.13 -26.45 -0.90
N PRO A 313 8.63 -27.69 -0.89
CA PRO A 313 9.52 -28.17 0.16
C PRO A 313 10.75 -27.27 0.33
N LEU A 314 11.30 -27.17 1.56
CA LEU A 314 12.40 -26.26 1.84
C LEU A 314 13.67 -26.56 1.01
N ASP A 315 13.91 -27.82 0.66
CA ASP A 315 15.06 -28.24 -0.15
C ASP A 315 14.91 -27.85 -1.62
N ASP A 316 13.68 -27.83 -2.12
CA ASP A 316 13.34 -27.52 -3.52
C ASP A 316 13.19 -26.01 -3.77
N CYS A 317 13.24 -25.18 -2.71
CA CYS A 317 13.21 -23.73 -2.85
C CYS A 317 14.53 -23.24 -3.47
N ASP A 318 14.44 -22.73 -4.70
CA ASP A 318 15.54 -22.08 -5.39
C ASP A 318 15.77 -20.66 -4.85
N ILE A 319 16.97 -20.41 -4.35
CA ILE A 319 17.43 -19.08 -3.90
C ILE A 319 18.74 -18.66 -4.60
N ASP A 320 19.23 -19.46 -5.55
CA ASP A 320 20.54 -19.29 -6.18
C ASP A 320 20.41 -18.80 -7.63
N SER A 321 19.36 -19.22 -8.35
CA SER A 321 19.15 -18.81 -9.74
C SER A 321 18.88 -17.31 -9.85
N GLY A 322 19.63 -16.62 -10.71
CA GLY A 322 19.44 -15.20 -10.99
C GLY A 322 19.90 -14.26 -9.88
N VAL A 323 20.67 -14.75 -8.89
CA VAL A 323 21.33 -13.90 -7.89
C VAL A 323 22.30 -12.96 -8.61
N ARG A 324 22.10 -11.65 -8.44
CA ARG A 324 22.99 -10.61 -8.97
C ARG A 324 24.20 -10.44 -8.05
N ASP A 325 25.38 -10.24 -8.64
CA ASP A 325 26.58 -9.92 -7.88
C ASP A 325 26.41 -8.60 -7.13
N ILE A 326 26.78 -8.60 -5.84
CA ILE A 326 26.59 -7.46 -4.93
C ILE A 326 27.43 -6.25 -5.38
N ASN A 327 28.48 -6.49 -6.17
CA ASN A 327 29.50 -5.52 -6.59
C ASN A 327 29.20 -4.83 -7.94
N ASP A 328 28.21 -5.29 -8.71
CA ASP A 328 28.05 -4.92 -10.13
C ASP A 328 27.45 -3.52 -10.42
N ALA A 329 27.31 -2.65 -9.41
CA ALA A 329 26.83 -1.29 -9.64
C ALA A 329 27.25 -0.33 -8.52
N GLU A 330 28.56 -0.14 -8.35
CA GLU A 330 29.11 0.97 -7.57
C GLU A 330 28.99 2.27 -8.38
N PHE A 331 27.80 2.87 -8.39
CA PHE A 331 27.75 4.32 -8.59
C PHE A 331 28.23 4.96 -7.28
N GLU A 332 29.41 5.59 -7.31
CA GLU A 332 29.97 6.37 -6.21
C GLU A 332 29.02 7.52 -5.86
N VAL A 333 28.13 7.32 -4.88
CA VAL A 333 27.44 8.44 -4.26
C VAL A 333 28.45 9.15 -3.37
N ALA A 334 28.94 10.30 -3.84
CA ALA A 334 29.90 11.11 -3.10
C ALA A 334 29.36 11.43 -1.69
N PRO A 335 30.20 11.35 -0.65
CA PRO A 335 29.77 11.64 0.71
C PRO A 335 29.31 13.10 0.86
N PRO A 336 28.23 13.37 1.64
CA PRO A 336 27.72 14.73 1.82
C PRO A 336 28.75 15.60 2.53
N LYS A 337 29.11 16.72 1.92
CA LYS A 337 30.15 17.64 2.38
C LYS A 337 29.65 18.59 3.46
N ASN A 338 28.38 19.01 3.39
CA ASN A 338 27.80 20.04 4.27
C ASN A 338 26.62 19.53 5.12
N LEU A 339 26.27 20.25 6.19
CA LEU A 339 25.09 19.96 7.03
C LEU A 339 23.78 19.97 6.23
N TRP A 340 23.67 20.87 5.24
CA TRP A 340 22.54 20.92 4.32
C TRP A 340 22.48 19.69 3.40
N GLU A 341 23.63 19.27 2.85
CA GLU A 341 23.71 18.02 2.09
C GLU A 341 23.47 16.80 2.97
N LYS A 342 23.89 16.79 4.25
CA LYS A 342 23.55 15.72 5.19
C LYS A 342 22.05 15.66 5.46
N PHE A 343 21.40 16.81 5.65
CA PHE A 343 19.95 16.89 5.79
C PHE A 343 19.26 16.37 4.54
N TRP A 344 19.63 16.87 3.36
CA TRP A 344 19.07 16.39 2.09
C TRP A 344 19.43 14.95 1.78
N HIS A 345 20.57 14.42 2.20
CA HIS A 345 20.94 13.02 1.99
C HIS A 345 20.20 12.08 2.96
N ILE A 346 19.65 12.60 4.06
CA ILE A 346 18.72 11.88 4.94
C ILE A 346 17.28 12.01 4.41
N VAL A 347 16.93 13.14 3.81
CA VAL A 347 15.58 13.50 3.37
C VAL A 347 15.26 13.12 1.91
N ALA A 348 16.25 13.07 1.02
CA ALA A 348 16.19 12.83 -0.44
C ALA A 348 17.26 11.83 -0.88
#